data_AF-F2S2T2-F1
#
_entry.id   AF-F2S2T2-F1
#
_cell.length_a   1.000
_cell.length_b   1.000
_cell.length_c   1.000
_cell.angle_alpha   90.00
_cell.angle_beta   90.00
_cell.angle_gamma   90.00
#
_symmetry.space_group_name_H-M   'P 1'
#
loop_
_entity.id
_entity.type
_entity.pdbx_description
1 polymer ?
#
loop_
_entity_poly.entity_id
_entity_poly.type
_entity_poly.pdbx_seq_one_letter_code
_entity_poly.pdbx_strand_id
1 'polypeptide(L)'
;MALPMADQQPRRVEPLAHPECTLPPLRIWSSLTRSETAFIPVDYVGKSVTWHTCGPTVYDNAQSGHARNYVITDIPPRIMRDYFKFNVKFIMNIADVDDKVISRVRQQHLFAEYKAKYPFIDTKVLDMAQLAFSAFLEQRLPLLCSGTLSSNFDHEAKCNYGFLLSGGILNANKKPGLDEARIKRDTKTVSIAAEAIMKALDEMSSKTSEPEVSFETMSTKSATPGERLNSSEALYEVCEIFLVYPDLVGGFSITSSGYSLFGTLTRTFETRFLDDMRRLNLLDLDELIRATSYLPEIIQFIEKII
;
A
#
# COMPACT_ATOMS: atom_id res chain seq x y z
N MET A 1 43.98 -19.39 -9.67
CA MET A 1 43.23 -18.46 -10.54
C MET A 1 42.19 -17.80 -9.68
N ALA A 2 42.41 -16.56 -9.24
CA ALA A 2 41.54 -15.87 -8.29
C ALA A 2 40.19 -15.54 -8.97
N LEU A 3 39.08 -15.86 -8.31
CA LEU A 3 37.75 -15.42 -8.72
C LEU A 3 37.73 -13.88 -8.80
N PRO A 4 37.15 -13.27 -9.85
CA PRO A 4 37.10 -11.83 -9.96
C PRO A 4 36.24 -11.24 -8.83
N MET A 5 36.69 -10.10 -8.31
CA MET A 5 36.10 -9.32 -7.22
C MET A 5 34.66 -8.92 -7.53
N ALA A 6 33.68 -9.75 -7.15
CA ALA A 6 32.25 -9.49 -7.35
C ALA A 6 31.70 -8.38 -6.43
N ASP A 7 32.50 -7.88 -5.49
CA ASP A 7 32.06 -6.96 -4.42
C ASP A 7 32.61 -5.53 -4.58
N GLN A 8 33.25 -5.22 -5.70
CA GLN A 8 33.69 -3.85 -6.00
C GLN A 8 32.64 -3.13 -6.85
N GLN A 9 32.16 -1.99 -6.36
CA GLN A 9 31.33 -1.09 -7.16
C GLN A 9 32.04 -0.78 -8.49
N PRO A 10 31.32 -0.78 -9.61
CA PRO A 10 31.92 -0.48 -10.91
C PRO A 10 32.58 0.88 -10.86
N ARG A 11 33.76 0.98 -11.49
CA ARG A 11 34.53 2.22 -11.52
C ARG A 11 33.70 3.31 -12.18
N ARG A 12 33.45 4.41 -11.46
CA ARG A 12 32.81 5.60 -12.02
C ARG A 12 33.70 6.16 -13.12
N VAL A 13 33.17 6.26 -14.33
CA VAL A 13 33.75 7.04 -15.42
C VAL A 13 32.99 8.35 -15.49
N GLU A 14 33.69 9.46 -15.30
CA GLU A 14 33.05 10.78 -15.44
C GLU A 14 32.75 11.02 -16.93
N PRO A 15 31.53 11.49 -17.27
CA PRO A 15 31.22 11.89 -18.62
C PRO A 15 32.16 13.01 -19.09
N LEU A 16 32.47 13.02 -20.39
CA LEU A 16 33.21 14.10 -21.01
C LEU A 16 32.21 15.09 -21.63
N ALA A 17 32.42 16.38 -21.40
CA ALA A 17 31.70 17.44 -22.11
C ALA A 17 32.51 17.90 -23.33
N HIS A 18 31.82 18.35 -24.39
CA HIS A 18 32.49 18.99 -25.52
C HIS A 18 33.28 20.24 -25.05
N PRO A 19 34.51 20.50 -25.54
CA PRO A 19 35.34 21.61 -25.07
C PRO A 19 34.70 23.00 -25.20
N GLU A 20 33.83 23.18 -26.19
CA GLU A 20 33.11 24.44 -26.43
C GLU A 20 31.79 24.54 -25.63
N CYS A 21 31.40 23.48 -24.91
CA CYS A 21 30.22 23.49 -24.08
C CYS A 21 30.48 24.32 -22.80
N THR A 22 29.61 25.29 -22.54
CA THR A 22 29.62 26.04 -21.28
C THR A 22 28.57 25.44 -20.35
N LEU A 23 29.01 24.62 -19.40
CA LEU A 23 28.14 24.06 -18.38
C LEU A 23 27.93 25.06 -17.23
N PRO A 24 26.74 25.11 -16.61
CA PRO A 24 26.53 25.90 -15.41
C PRO A 24 27.42 25.36 -14.27
N PRO A 25 27.83 26.22 -13.30
CA PRO A 25 28.63 25.82 -12.15
C PRO A 25 27.77 25.06 -11.12
N LEU A 26 27.24 23.91 -11.52
CA LEU A 26 26.38 23.05 -10.71
C LEU A 26 27.21 21.95 -10.07
N ARG A 27 27.06 21.79 -8.75
CA ARG A 27 27.63 20.69 -7.98
C ARG A 27 26.51 19.94 -7.27
N ILE A 28 26.62 18.61 -7.24
CA ILE A 28 25.63 17.73 -6.64
C ILE A 28 26.34 16.82 -5.63
N TRP A 29 25.70 16.58 -4.50
CA TRP A 29 26.13 15.57 -3.55
C TRP A 29 25.91 14.17 -4.13
N SER A 30 26.99 13.43 -4.33
CA SER A 30 26.94 12.06 -4.84
C SER A 30 26.99 11.08 -3.67
N SER A 31 25.93 10.29 -3.47
CA SER A 31 25.91 9.23 -2.46
C SER A 31 26.96 8.13 -2.73
N LEU A 32 27.36 7.97 -4.00
CA LEU A 32 28.40 7.03 -4.42
C LEU A 32 29.79 7.44 -3.93
N THR A 33 30.13 8.73 -4.04
CA THR A 33 31.44 9.27 -3.63
C THR A 33 31.44 9.91 -2.24
N ARG A 34 30.25 10.14 -1.67
CA ARG A 34 30.00 10.87 -0.42
C ARG A 34 30.69 12.25 -0.42
N SER A 35 30.59 12.95 -1.55
CA SER A 35 31.22 14.25 -1.76
C SER A 35 30.44 15.09 -2.78
N GLU A 36 30.69 16.40 -2.79
CA GLU A 36 30.18 17.29 -3.83
C GLU A 36 31.00 17.15 -5.12
N THR A 37 30.34 16.71 -6.19
CA THR A 37 30.95 16.55 -7.51
C THR A 37 30.36 17.53 -8.51
N ALA A 38 31.16 18.01 -9.46
CA ALA A 38 30.64 18.80 -10.58
C ALA A 38 29.63 17.96 -11.37
N PHE A 39 28.50 18.57 -11.74
CA PHE A 39 27.52 17.92 -12.58
C PHE A 39 27.91 18.07 -14.06
N ILE A 40 28.22 16.93 -14.68
CA ILE A 40 28.49 16.84 -16.12
C ILE A 40 27.45 15.87 -16.70
N PRO A 41 26.54 16.34 -17.58
CA PRO A 41 25.54 15.47 -18.20
C PRO A 41 26.20 14.44 -19.12
N VAL A 42 25.52 13.31 -19.33
CA VAL A 42 25.97 12.26 -20.27
C VAL A 42 25.89 12.74 -21.72
N ASP A 43 24.96 13.65 -22.02
CA ASP A 43 24.89 14.32 -23.32
C ASP A 43 26.16 15.14 -23.57
N TYR A 44 26.91 14.76 -24.62
CA TYR A 44 28.19 15.37 -24.96
C TYR A 44 28.09 16.87 -25.28
N VAL A 45 26.94 17.31 -25.81
CA VAL A 45 26.66 18.72 -26.12
C VAL A 45 26.28 19.51 -24.86
N GLY A 46 25.96 18.83 -23.76
CA GLY A 46 25.70 19.43 -22.46
C GLY A 46 24.34 20.11 -22.32
N LYS A 47 23.34 19.71 -23.12
CA LYS A 47 22.00 20.32 -23.11
C LYS A 47 20.94 19.42 -22.51
N SER A 48 21.06 18.11 -22.67
CA SER A 48 20.02 17.17 -22.27
C SER A 48 20.38 16.41 -21.00
N VAL A 49 19.39 16.19 -20.13
CA VAL A 49 19.54 15.46 -18.87
C VAL A 49 18.41 14.45 -18.75
N THR A 50 18.75 13.18 -18.56
CA THR A 50 17.76 12.16 -18.15
C THR A 50 17.70 12.11 -16.64
N TRP A 51 16.53 12.34 -16.07
CA TRP A 51 16.31 12.30 -14.62
C TRP A 51 15.39 11.14 -14.27
N HIS A 52 15.87 10.19 -13.47
CA HIS A 52 15.08 9.04 -13.01
C HIS A 52 14.75 9.18 -11.53
N THR A 53 13.49 8.97 -11.16
CA THR A 53 13.04 8.86 -9.77
C THR A 53 12.30 7.57 -9.52
N CYS A 54 12.52 6.96 -8.35
CA CYS A 54 11.76 5.80 -7.93
C CYS A 54 10.29 6.18 -7.66
N GLY A 55 9.35 5.55 -8.35
CA GLY A 55 7.92 5.71 -8.05
C GLY A 55 7.41 4.66 -7.05
N PRO A 56 6.09 4.62 -6.82
CA PRO A 56 5.49 3.77 -5.79
C PRO A 56 5.39 2.30 -6.19
N THR A 57 5.27 1.47 -5.16
CA THR A 57 4.65 0.14 -5.27
C THR A 57 3.13 0.30 -5.23
N VAL A 58 2.42 -0.06 -6.31
CA VAL A 58 1.00 0.26 -6.52
C VAL A 58 0.06 -0.81 -5.94
N TYR A 59 0.07 -0.96 -4.62
CA TYR A 59 -0.81 -1.88 -3.88
C TYR A 59 -1.82 -1.18 -2.96
N ASP A 60 -1.65 0.11 -2.69
CA ASP A 60 -2.55 0.86 -1.82
C ASP A 60 -2.51 2.37 -2.12
N ASN A 61 -3.37 3.14 -1.47
CA ASN A 61 -3.38 4.60 -1.59
C ASN A 61 -2.10 5.23 -1.03
N ALA A 62 -1.66 6.33 -1.65
CA ALA A 62 -0.53 7.10 -1.16
C ALA A 62 -0.88 7.81 0.17
N GLN A 63 -0.05 7.61 1.20
CA GLN A 63 -0.13 8.38 2.45
C GLN A 63 0.76 9.64 2.41
N SER A 64 0.58 10.55 3.37
CA SER A 64 1.31 11.84 3.45
C SER A 64 2.84 11.72 3.40
N GLY A 65 3.40 10.62 3.93
CA GLY A 65 4.84 10.34 3.81
C GLY A 65 5.32 10.20 2.36
N HIS A 66 4.47 9.64 1.48
CA HIS A 66 4.75 9.54 0.05
C HIS A 66 4.68 10.93 -0.59
N ALA A 67 3.63 11.71 -0.29
CA ALA A 67 3.49 13.07 -0.80
C ALA A 67 4.71 13.95 -0.50
N ARG A 68 5.25 13.89 0.73
CA ARG A 68 6.49 14.60 1.09
C ARG A 68 7.65 14.20 0.19
N ASN A 69 7.84 12.90 -0.03
CA ASN A 69 8.94 12.42 -0.88
C ASN A 69 8.77 12.89 -2.32
N TYR A 70 7.56 12.79 -2.89
CA TYR A 70 7.30 13.21 -4.27
C TYR A 70 7.55 14.70 -4.49
N VAL A 71 7.12 15.55 -3.55
CA VAL A 71 7.41 17.00 -3.59
C VAL A 71 8.92 17.24 -3.53
N ILE A 72 9.65 16.56 -2.65
CA ILE A 72 11.11 16.74 -2.54
C ILE A 72 11.83 16.29 -3.81
N THR A 73 11.41 15.17 -4.41
CA THR A 73 12.03 14.64 -5.63
C THR A 73 11.66 15.42 -6.90
N ASP A 74 10.59 16.20 -6.85
CA ASP A 74 10.12 17.06 -7.95
C ASP A 74 10.91 18.37 -8.05
N ILE A 75 11.51 18.85 -6.95
CA ILE A 75 12.27 20.11 -6.93
C ILE A 75 13.51 20.06 -7.84
N PRO A 76 14.40 19.05 -7.77
CA PRO A 76 15.59 19.00 -8.61
C PRO A 76 15.31 19.06 -10.13
N PRO A 77 14.44 18.23 -10.74
CA PRO A 77 14.22 18.30 -12.18
C PRO A 77 13.66 19.66 -12.62
N ARG A 78 12.87 20.35 -11.79
CA ARG A 78 12.45 21.74 -12.05
C ARG A 78 13.62 22.71 -12.05
N ILE A 79 14.52 22.64 -11.07
CA ILE A 79 15.70 23.51 -11.04
C ILE A 79 16.56 23.26 -12.29
N MET A 80 16.75 22.00 -12.67
CA MET A 80 17.50 21.64 -13.88
C MET A 80 16.88 22.24 -15.14
N ARG A 81 15.55 22.12 -15.29
CA ARG A 81 14.82 22.62 -16.46
C ARG A 81 14.64 24.15 -16.46
N ASP A 82 14.14 24.71 -15.37
CA ASP A 82 13.65 26.08 -15.33
C ASP A 82 14.74 27.09 -14.97
N TYR A 83 15.70 26.72 -14.13
CA TYR A 83 16.81 27.60 -13.75
C TYR A 83 18.02 27.39 -14.65
N PHE A 84 18.51 26.15 -14.76
CA PHE A 84 19.70 25.84 -15.56
C PHE A 84 19.44 25.64 -17.06
N LYS A 85 18.16 25.63 -17.48
CA LYS A 85 17.74 25.53 -18.89
C LYS A 85 18.19 24.25 -19.60
N PHE A 86 18.38 23.17 -18.84
CA PHE A 86 18.55 21.84 -19.43
C PHE A 86 17.25 21.35 -20.07
N ASN A 87 17.37 20.59 -21.15
CA ASN A 87 16.30 19.76 -21.68
C ASN A 87 16.20 18.48 -20.83
N VAL A 88 15.31 18.48 -19.84
CA VAL A 88 15.16 17.38 -18.89
C VAL A 88 14.14 16.38 -19.43
N LYS A 89 14.56 15.12 -19.59
CA LYS A 89 13.67 13.95 -19.77
C LYS A 89 13.43 13.32 -18.40
N PHE A 90 12.25 13.53 -17.83
CA PHE A 90 11.87 13.05 -16.51
C PHE A 90 11.14 11.70 -16.58
N ILE A 91 11.75 10.69 -15.97
CA ILE A 91 11.30 9.30 -16.01
C ILE A 91 11.03 8.80 -14.60
N MET A 92 9.94 8.05 -14.44
CA MET A 92 9.62 7.37 -13.18
C MET A 92 9.24 5.92 -13.44
N ASN A 93 9.69 5.01 -12.59
CA ASN A 93 9.20 3.64 -12.59
C ASN A 93 8.03 3.46 -11.62
N ILE A 94 7.13 2.53 -11.90
CA ILE A 94 6.14 2.02 -10.95
C ILE A 94 6.41 0.55 -10.71
N ALA A 95 6.40 0.15 -9.44
CA ALA A 95 6.49 -1.24 -9.04
C ALA A 95 5.08 -1.86 -9.02
N ASP A 96 4.69 -2.41 -10.17
CA ASP A 96 3.44 -3.13 -10.38
C ASP A 96 3.56 -4.65 -10.18
N VAL A 97 4.77 -5.13 -9.87
CA VAL A 97 5.05 -6.52 -9.46
C VAL A 97 5.91 -6.48 -8.20
N ASP A 98 5.34 -6.94 -7.08
CA ASP A 98 5.98 -6.98 -5.76
C ASP A 98 5.19 -7.94 -4.85
N ASP A 99 5.83 -8.54 -3.84
CA ASP A 99 5.17 -9.43 -2.87
C ASP A 99 3.95 -8.78 -2.21
N LYS A 100 4.02 -7.46 -1.96
CA LYS A 100 2.90 -6.69 -1.39
C LYS A 100 1.74 -6.54 -2.37
N VAL A 101 2.05 -6.34 -3.66
CA VAL A 101 1.02 -6.31 -4.71
C VAL A 101 0.35 -7.66 -4.80
N ILE A 102 1.13 -8.75 -4.81
CA ILE A 102 0.61 -10.11 -4.91
C ILE A 102 -0.33 -10.43 -3.75
N SER A 103 0.13 -10.14 -2.52
CA SER A 103 -0.66 -10.35 -1.32
C SER A 103 -1.96 -9.54 -1.36
N ARG A 104 -1.89 -8.26 -1.76
CA ARG A 104 -3.06 -7.38 -1.80
C ARG A 104 -4.09 -7.83 -2.84
N VAL A 105 -3.66 -8.20 -4.05
CA VAL A 105 -4.55 -8.68 -5.11
C VAL A 105 -5.30 -9.91 -4.62
N ARG A 106 -4.59 -10.86 -4.02
CA ARG A 106 -5.14 -12.11 -3.49
C ARG A 106 -6.19 -11.84 -2.40
N GLN A 107 -5.84 -10.98 -1.43
CA GLN A 107 -6.74 -10.55 -0.35
C GLN A 107 -8.02 -9.90 -0.90
N GLN A 108 -7.89 -8.95 -1.82
CA GLN A 108 -9.05 -8.26 -2.39
C GLN A 108 -9.94 -9.17 -3.22
N HIS A 109 -9.34 -10.09 -3.98
CA HIS A 109 -10.08 -11.05 -4.80
C HIS A 109 -10.89 -12.01 -3.92
N LEU A 110 -10.24 -12.67 -2.96
CA LEU A 110 -10.92 -13.60 -2.03
C LEU A 110 -12.00 -12.89 -1.21
N PHE A 111 -11.74 -11.64 -0.82
CA PHE A 111 -12.73 -10.86 -0.12
C PHE A 111 -13.93 -10.49 -0.99
N ALA A 112 -13.70 -10.14 -2.27
CA ALA A 112 -14.79 -9.87 -3.21
C ALA A 112 -15.66 -11.12 -3.45
N GLU A 113 -15.04 -12.29 -3.61
CA GLU A 113 -15.77 -13.56 -3.71
C GLU A 113 -16.56 -13.87 -2.44
N TYR A 114 -15.96 -13.64 -1.27
CA TYR A 114 -16.63 -13.82 0.01
C TYR A 114 -17.87 -12.92 0.14
N LYS A 115 -17.75 -11.62 -0.18
CA LYS A 115 -18.89 -10.69 -0.18
C LYS A 115 -19.99 -11.11 -1.15
N ALA A 116 -19.61 -11.57 -2.34
CA ALA A 116 -20.59 -12.04 -3.33
C ALA A 116 -21.34 -13.28 -2.84
N LYS A 117 -20.66 -14.19 -2.13
CA LYS A 117 -21.24 -15.40 -1.57
C LYS A 117 -22.12 -15.12 -0.33
N TYR A 118 -21.73 -14.16 0.50
CA TYR A 118 -22.43 -13.79 1.73
C TYR A 118 -22.86 -12.31 1.69
N PRO A 119 -23.91 -11.96 0.93
CA PRO A 119 -24.35 -10.58 0.80
C PRO A 119 -25.02 -10.03 2.07
N PHE A 120 -25.40 -10.88 3.01
CA PHE A 120 -26.06 -10.50 4.27
C PHE A 120 -25.26 -11.00 5.48
N ILE A 121 -25.35 -10.28 6.61
CA ILE A 121 -24.75 -10.74 7.87
C ILE A 121 -25.61 -11.87 8.41
N ASP A 122 -25.05 -13.07 8.46
CA ASP A 122 -25.61 -14.24 9.13
C ASP A 122 -24.64 -14.76 10.20
N THR A 123 -25.03 -15.83 10.91
CA THR A 123 -24.18 -16.45 11.92
C THR A 123 -22.82 -16.88 11.35
N LYS A 124 -22.77 -17.33 10.09
CA LYS A 124 -21.51 -17.76 9.46
C LYS A 124 -20.58 -16.58 9.24
N VAL A 125 -21.12 -15.43 8.82
CA VAL A 125 -20.34 -14.20 8.63
C VAL A 125 -19.78 -13.71 9.96
N LEU A 126 -20.57 -13.79 11.02
CA LEU A 126 -20.12 -13.41 12.37
C LEU A 126 -19.06 -14.38 12.90
N ASP A 127 -19.26 -15.69 12.80
CA ASP A 127 -18.26 -16.69 13.19
C ASP A 127 -16.93 -16.46 12.46
N MET A 128 -17.00 -16.17 11.16
CA MET A 128 -15.83 -15.79 10.38
C MET A 128 -15.20 -14.50 10.92
N ALA A 129 -15.99 -13.47 11.20
CA ALA A 129 -15.50 -12.21 11.75
C ALA A 129 -14.70 -12.43 13.05
N GLN A 130 -15.21 -13.29 13.94
CA GLN A 130 -14.54 -13.65 15.18
C GLN A 130 -13.23 -14.39 14.93
N LEU A 131 -13.22 -15.37 14.02
CA LEU A 131 -12.00 -16.09 13.64
C LEU A 131 -10.95 -15.17 13.01
N ALA A 132 -11.37 -14.27 12.13
CA ALA A 132 -10.51 -13.28 11.50
C ALA A 132 -9.93 -12.30 12.53
N PHE A 133 -10.74 -11.88 13.49
CA PHE A 133 -10.32 -11.02 14.60
C PHE A 133 -9.23 -11.70 15.43
N SER A 134 -9.46 -12.94 15.87
CA SER A 134 -8.48 -13.72 16.64
C SER A 134 -7.17 -13.94 15.87
N ALA A 135 -7.24 -14.32 14.60
CA ALA A 135 -6.05 -14.50 13.76
C ALA A 135 -5.26 -13.20 13.55
N PHE A 136 -5.96 -12.07 13.38
CA PHE A 136 -5.31 -10.77 13.24
C PHE A 136 -4.57 -10.38 14.51
N LEU A 137 -5.18 -10.60 15.68
CA LEU A 137 -4.52 -10.38 16.98
C LEU A 137 -3.23 -11.18 17.11
N GLU A 138 -3.29 -12.49 16.86
CA GLU A 138 -2.12 -13.36 16.97
C GLU A 138 -0.98 -12.94 16.03
N GLN A 139 -1.31 -12.53 14.80
CA GLN A 139 -0.32 -12.16 13.81
C GLN A 139 0.27 -10.75 14.02
N ARG A 140 -0.56 -9.79 14.44
CA ARG A 140 -0.21 -8.35 14.40
C ARG A 140 -0.06 -7.71 15.78
N LEU A 141 -0.74 -8.25 16.79
CA LEU A 141 -0.78 -7.73 18.16
C LEU A 141 -0.61 -8.88 19.17
N PRO A 142 0.54 -9.60 19.17
CA PRO A 142 0.71 -10.84 19.92
C PRO A 142 0.69 -10.68 21.45
N LEU A 143 0.70 -9.45 21.97
CA LEU A 143 0.53 -9.18 23.41
C LEU A 143 -0.94 -9.18 23.86
N LEU A 144 -1.89 -9.24 22.92
CA LEU A 144 -3.32 -9.34 23.19
C LEU A 144 -3.75 -10.80 23.01
N CYS A 145 -4.63 -11.29 23.89
CA CYS A 145 -5.12 -12.66 23.81
C CYS A 145 -6.16 -12.83 22.69
N SER A 146 -6.21 -14.01 22.06
CA SER A 146 -7.13 -14.31 20.97
C SER A 146 -8.61 -14.40 21.36
N GLY A 147 -8.91 -14.42 22.67
CA GLY A 147 -10.27 -14.39 23.23
C GLY A 147 -10.85 -13.00 23.53
N THR A 148 -10.14 -11.92 23.17
CA THR A 148 -10.47 -10.53 23.56
C THR A 148 -11.56 -9.88 22.71
N LEU A 149 -12.42 -10.65 22.03
CA LEU A 149 -13.64 -10.07 21.45
C LEU A 149 -14.63 -9.77 22.58
N SER A 150 -14.36 -8.70 23.29
CA SER A 150 -15.04 -8.26 24.50
C SER A 150 -15.12 -6.74 24.49
N SER A 151 -16.13 -6.21 25.18
CA SER A 151 -16.26 -4.77 25.48
C SER A 151 -15.02 -4.18 26.16
N ASN A 152 -14.09 -5.02 26.66
CA ASN A 152 -12.86 -4.63 27.31
C ASN A 152 -11.64 -4.50 26.39
N PHE A 153 -11.77 -4.65 25.06
CA PHE A 153 -10.63 -4.59 24.13
C PHE A 153 -9.77 -3.34 24.33
N ASP A 154 -10.40 -2.15 24.39
CA ASP A 154 -9.69 -0.89 24.57
C ASP A 154 -8.91 -0.82 25.89
N HIS A 155 -9.42 -1.46 26.94
CA HIS A 155 -8.73 -1.56 28.22
C HIS A 155 -7.52 -2.48 28.09
N GLU A 156 -7.66 -3.66 27.48
CA GLU A 156 -6.56 -4.60 27.30
C GLU A 156 -5.46 -4.04 26.36
N ALA A 157 -5.87 -3.35 25.30
CA ALA A 157 -4.97 -2.62 24.40
C ALA A 157 -4.19 -1.53 25.13
N LYS A 158 -4.83 -0.79 26.05
CA LYS A 158 -4.14 0.19 26.91
C LYS A 158 -3.20 -0.48 27.90
N CYS A 159 -3.58 -1.63 28.49
CA CYS A 159 -2.71 -2.35 29.42
C CYS A 159 -1.44 -2.86 28.74
N ASN A 160 -1.55 -3.44 27.55
CA ASN A 160 -0.41 -4.07 26.86
C ASN A 160 0.38 -3.11 25.97
N TYR A 161 -0.29 -2.14 25.34
CA TYR A 161 0.34 -1.21 24.39
C TYR A 161 0.24 0.27 24.80
N GLY A 162 -0.31 0.60 25.97
CA GLY A 162 -0.58 1.98 26.39
C GLY A 162 0.64 2.90 26.35
N PHE A 163 1.83 2.38 26.68
CA PHE A 163 3.08 3.13 26.54
C PHE A 163 3.33 3.56 25.10
N LEU A 164 3.20 2.63 24.13
CA LEU A 164 3.38 2.92 22.71
C LEU A 164 2.28 3.83 22.18
N LEU A 165 1.02 3.56 22.54
CA LEU A 165 -0.13 4.38 22.15
C LEU A 165 0.06 5.84 22.60
N SER A 166 0.63 6.06 23.78
CA SER A 166 0.95 7.38 24.34
C SER A 166 2.19 8.05 23.74
N GLY A 167 2.82 7.45 22.72
CA GLY A 167 4.02 8.01 22.08
C GLY A 167 5.35 7.43 22.58
N GLY A 168 5.29 6.39 23.41
CA GLY A 168 6.46 5.61 23.80
C GLY A 168 7.12 4.89 22.61
N ILE A 169 8.35 4.44 22.84
CA ILE A 169 9.23 3.87 21.81
C ILE A 169 9.57 2.44 22.21
N LEU A 170 9.52 1.49 21.28
CA LEU A 170 9.85 0.08 21.55
C LEU A 170 11.30 -0.08 22.01
N ASN A 171 12.20 0.75 21.46
CA ASN A 171 13.61 0.78 21.81
C ASN A 171 13.99 2.17 22.28
N ALA A 172 14.31 2.32 23.58
CA ALA A 172 14.67 3.59 24.19
C ALA A 172 15.84 4.34 23.50
N ASN A 173 16.70 3.61 22.77
CA ASN A 173 17.85 4.17 22.05
C ASN A 173 17.56 4.52 20.57
N LYS A 174 16.32 4.40 20.11
CA LYS A 174 15.93 4.71 18.72
C LYS A 174 14.84 5.79 18.70
N LYS A 175 14.72 6.49 17.56
CA LYS A 175 13.55 7.33 17.31
C LYS A 175 12.33 6.42 17.02
N PRO A 176 11.09 6.88 17.30
CA PRO A 176 9.89 6.15 16.90
C PRO A 176 9.96 5.82 15.41
N GLY A 177 9.69 4.56 15.08
CA GLY A 177 9.83 4.01 13.74
C GLY A 177 8.53 3.48 13.16
N LEU A 178 8.69 2.70 12.09
CA LEU A 178 7.60 2.04 11.37
C LEU A 178 6.84 1.03 12.26
N ASP A 179 7.52 0.40 13.21
CA ASP A 179 6.94 -0.63 14.08
C ASP A 179 5.95 -0.02 15.09
N GLU A 180 6.29 1.10 15.73
CA GLU A 180 5.38 1.82 16.64
C GLU A 180 4.16 2.37 15.89
N ALA A 181 4.38 2.95 14.70
CA ALA A 181 3.30 3.41 13.85
C ALA A 181 2.39 2.25 13.39
N ARG A 182 2.97 1.07 13.14
CA ARG A 182 2.23 -0.14 12.81
C ARG A 182 1.34 -0.58 13.97
N ILE A 183 1.88 -0.70 15.18
CA ILE A 183 1.10 -1.11 16.35
C ILE A 183 -0.06 -0.13 16.60
N LYS A 184 0.20 1.18 16.56
CA LYS A 184 -0.86 2.20 16.71
C LYS A 184 -2.00 2.04 15.71
N ARG A 185 -1.65 1.83 14.43
CA ARG A 185 -2.63 1.61 13.36
C ARG A 185 -3.42 0.33 13.62
N ASP A 186 -2.72 -0.76 13.87
CA ASP A 186 -3.32 -2.09 14.01
C ASP A 186 -4.23 -2.15 15.25
N THR A 187 -3.85 -1.52 16.38
CA THR A 187 -4.73 -1.38 17.55
C THR A 187 -6.00 -0.60 17.24
N LYS A 188 -5.91 0.48 16.45
CA LYS A 188 -7.08 1.24 16.01
C LYS A 188 -7.98 0.42 15.10
N THR A 189 -7.40 -0.31 14.13
CA THR A 189 -8.15 -1.20 13.23
C THR A 189 -8.92 -2.25 14.02
N VAL A 190 -8.29 -2.86 15.03
CA VAL A 190 -8.92 -3.90 15.84
C VAL A 190 -9.99 -3.34 16.77
N SER A 191 -9.78 -2.16 17.38
CA SER A 191 -10.80 -1.49 18.21
C SER A 191 -12.09 -1.25 17.41
N ILE A 192 -11.93 -0.67 16.22
CA ILE A 192 -13.02 -0.41 15.28
C ILE A 192 -13.73 -1.73 14.86
N ALA A 193 -12.97 -2.79 14.61
CA ALA A 193 -13.52 -4.09 14.27
C ALA A 193 -14.28 -4.75 15.44
N ALA A 194 -13.75 -4.65 16.67
CA ALA A 194 -14.40 -5.18 17.87
C ALA A 194 -15.76 -4.54 18.09
N GLU A 195 -15.85 -3.21 18.00
CA GLU A 195 -17.11 -2.46 18.12
C GLU A 195 -18.12 -2.90 17.05
N ALA A 196 -17.69 -3.04 15.80
CA ALA A 196 -18.55 -3.43 14.69
C ALA A 196 -19.11 -4.86 14.86
N ILE A 197 -18.25 -5.81 15.27
CA ILE A 197 -18.67 -7.21 15.48
C ILE A 197 -19.62 -7.31 16.68
N MET A 198 -19.31 -6.65 17.81
CA MET A 198 -20.16 -6.65 19.00
C MET A 198 -21.55 -6.08 18.71
N LYS A 199 -21.61 -4.95 17.99
CA LYS A 199 -22.88 -4.36 17.58
C LYS A 199 -23.71 -5.32 16.72
N ALA A 200 -23.07 -6.02 15.77
CA ALA A 200 -23.76 -6.97 14.92
C ALA A 200 -24.26 -8.22 15.68
N LEU A 201 -23.52 -8.67 16.70
CA LEU A 201 -23.94 -9.76 17.60
C LEU A 201 -25.16 -9.36 18.44
N ASP A 202 -25.16 -8.15 19.01
CA ASP A 202 -26.28 -7.64 19.80
C ASP A 202 -27.55 -7.49 18.96
N GLU A 203 -27.44 -6.95 17.75
CA GLU A 203 -28.56 -6.83 16.81
C GLU A 203 -29.13 -8.21 16.41
N MET A 204 -28.29 -9.21 16.19
CA MET A 204 -28.73 -10.59 15.93
C MET A 204 -29.44 -11.20 17.14
N SER A 205 -28.90 -11.03 18.35
CA SER A 205 -29.51 -11.53 19.59
C SER A 205 -30.91 -10.93 19.82
N SER A 206 -31.08 -9.63 19.55
CA SER A 206 -32.34 -8.90 19.73
C SER A 206 -33.45 -9.29 18.74
N LYS A 207 -33.10 -9.83 17.56
CA LYS A 207 -34.09 -10.32 16.57
C LYS A 207 -34.61 -11.72 16.88
N THR A 208 -33.91 -12.48 17.72
CA THR A 208 -34.30 -13.85 18.12
C THR A 208 -35.37 -13.91 19.20
N SER A 209 -35.74 -12.77 19.81
CA SER A 209 -36.65 -12.70 20.97
C SER A 209 -38.09 -12.28 20.67
N GLU A 210 -38.48 -12.08 19.41
CA GLU A 210 -39.88 -11.85 19.03
C GLU A 210 -40.52 -13.14 18.47
N PRO A 211 -41.65 -13.64 19.03
CA PRO A 211 -42.34 -14.79 18.47
C PRO A 211 -43.18 -14.37 17.27
N GLU A 212 -42.93 -14.98 16.10
CA GLU A 212 -43.81 -14.87 14.94
C GLU A 212 -45.16 -15.56 15.21
N VAL A 213 -46.22 -14.77 15.38
CA VAL A 213 -47.60 -15.20 15.11
C VAL A 213 -48.35 -14.07 14.41
N SER A 214 -48.51 -14.16 13.09
CA SER A 214 -49.81 -14.22 12.38
C SER A 214 -49.70 -13.78 10.91
N PHE A 215 -50.61 -14.35 10.13
CA PHE A 215 -50.66 -14.50 8.69
C PHE A 215 -51.59 -13.44 8.05
N GLU A 216 -51.39 -13.19 6.76
CA GLU A 216 -52.23 -12.45 5.78
C GLU A 216 -52.28 -10.91 5.87
N THR A 217 -52.07 -10.12 4.80
CA THR A 217 -52.57 -10.28 3.42
C THR A 217 -51.72 -9.49 2.40
N MET A 218 -51.62 -10.01 1.16
CA MET A 218 -51.07 -9.29 -0.01
C MET A 218 -51.95 -8.08 -0.38
N SER A 219 -51.36 -6.90 -0.64
CA SER A 219 -51.57 -6.15 -1.91
C SER A 219 -50.76 -4.85 -2.02
N THR A 220 -49.93 -4.81 -3.06
CA THR A 220 -49.59 -3.67 -3.95
C THR A 220 -49.14 -2.29 -3.41
N LYS A 221 -47.88 -1.98 -3.75
CA LYS A 221 -47.31 -0.69 -4.19
C LYS A 221 -47.33 0.50 -3.23
N SER A 222 -46.15 0.83 -2.69
CA SER A 222 -45.42 2.09 -2.93
C SER A 222 -44.35 2.27 -1.85
N ALA A 223 -43.11 1.87 -2.14
CA ALA A 223 -41.99 2.07 -1.21
C ALA A 223 -41.67 3.58 -1.09
N THR A 224 -41.92 4.13 0.10
CA THR A 224 -41.46 5.45 0.55
C THR A 224 -40.11 5.36 1.26
N PRO A 225 -39.34 6.46 1.35
CA PRO A 225 -37.94 6.47 1.75
C PRO A 225 -37.80 6.29 3.27
N GLY A 226 -37.66 5.04 3.71
CA GLY A 226 -37.43 4.66 5.11
C GLY A 226 -36.47 3.49 5.32
N GLU A 227 -35.93 2.88 4.27
CA GLU A 227 -34.98 1.77 4.38
C GLU A 227 -33.54 2.29 4.27
N ARG A 228 -32.95 2.70 5.40
CA ARG A 228 -31.49 2.88 5.50
C ARG A 228 -30.98 2.32 6.82
N LEU A 229 -29.89 1.55 6.68
CA LEU A 229 -29.04 0.89 7.69
C LEU A 229 -29.56 -0.42 8.27
N ASN A 230 -29.41 -1.49 7.50
CA ASN A 230 -29.08 -2.85 8.00
C ASN A 230 -28.25 -3.58 6.93
N SER A 231 -27.34 -2.88 6.23
CA SER A 231 -26.51 -3.51 5.20
C SER A 231 -25.20 -3.99 5.81
N SER A 232 -24.90 -5.25 5.54
CA SER A 232 -23.61 -5.94 5.70
C SER A 232 -22.38 -5.15 5.27
N GLU A 233 -22.59 -4.15 4.41
CA GLU A 233 -21.61 -3.21 3.90
C GLU A 233 -20.84 -2.49 5.02
N ALA A 234 -21.51 -2.07 6.11
CA ALA A 234 -20.83 -1.43 7.23
C ALA A 234 -19.84 -2.37 7.96
N LEU A 235 -20.18 -3.65 8.14
CA LEU A 235 -19.26 -4.62 8.74
C LEU A 235 -18.07 -4.91 7.81
N TYR A 236 -18.34 -5.06 6.52
CA TYR A 236 -17.32 -5.36 5.51
C TYR A 236 -16.41 -4.19 5.15
N GLU A 237 -16.87 -2.94 5.27
CA GLU A 237 -16.02 -1.76 5.05
C GLU A 237 -15.12 -1.46 6.25
N VAL A 238 -15.60 -1.77 7.45
CA VAL A 238 -14.96 -1.37 8.70
C VAL A 238 -13.95 -2.41 9.19
N CYS A 239 -14.13 -3.67 8.81
CA CYS A 239 -13.27 -4.77 9.26
C CYS A 239 -12.24 -5.15 8.18
N GLU A 240 -11.14 -4.38 8.10
CA GLU A 240 -9.95 -4.80 7.30
C GLU A 240 -9.42 -6.19 7.70
N ILE A 241 -9.77 -6.67 8.89
CA ILE A 241 -9.51 -8.04 9.36
C ILE A 241 -10.06 -9.11 8.39
N PHE A 242 -11.16 -8.83 7.66
CA PHE A 242 -11.70 -9.73 6.64
C PHE A 242 -10.85 -9.81 5.37
N LEU A 243 -9.93 -8.87 5.12
CA LEU A 243 -9.03 -8.99 3.98
C LEU A 243 -7.94 -10.02 4.25
N VAL A 244 -7.52 -10.17 5.52
CA VAL A 244 -6.36 -10.98 5.90
C VAL A 244 -6.74 -12.45 6.09
N TYR A 245 -7.90 -12.75 6.68
CA TYR A 245 -8.24 -14.12 7.04
C TYR A 245 -8.59 -15.05 5.85
N PRO A 246 -9.41 -14.65 4.86
CA PRO A 246 -9.65 -15.48 3.68
C PRO A 246 -8.36 -15.79 2.93
N ASP A 247 -7.40 -14.88 2.96
CA ASP A 247 -6.06 -15.07 2.40
C ASP A 247 -5.24 -16.10 3.18
N LEU A 248 -5.30 -16.08 4.51
CA LEU A 248 -4.66 -17.07 5.38
C LEU A 248 -5.22 -18.49 5.15
N VAL A 249 -6.52 -18.62 4.91
CA VAL A 249 -7.19 -19.93 4.76
C VAL A 249 -7.19 -20.43 3.31
N GLY A 250 -7.32 -19.53 2.33
CA GLY A 250 -7.58 -19.86 0.92
C GLY A 250 -6.54 -19.35 -0.07
N GLY A 251 -5.53 -18.59 0.37
CA GLY A 251 -4.56 -17.95 -0.51
C GLY A 251 -3.69 -18.91 -1.34
N PHE A 252 -3.60 -20.18 -0.95
CA PHE A 252 -2.87 -21.20 -1.72
C PHE A 252 -3.64 -21.69 -2.95
N SER A 253 -4.95 -21.43 -3.03
CA SER A 253 -5.80 -21.88 -4.14
C SER A 253 -5.74 -20.95 -5.38
N ILE A 254 -5.17 -19.75 -5.24
CA ILE A 254 -5.03 -18.82 -6.37
C ILE A 254 -3.77 -19.16 -7.16
N THR A 255 -3.95 -19.60 -8.39
CA THR A 255 -2.86 -19.90 -9.34
C THR A 255 -2.54 -18.70 -10.23
N SER A 256 -1.38 -18.74 -10.88
CA SER A 256 -0.81 -17.72 -11.77
C SER A 256 -1.66 -17.36 -13.02
N SER A 257 -2.80 -18.01 -13.22
CA SER A 257 -3.74 -17.75 -14.33
C SER A 257 -4.53 -16.45 -14.19
N GLY A 258 -4.50 -15.80 -13.01
CA GLY A 258 -5.25 -14.57 -12.71
C GLY A 258 -4.58 -13.25 -13.13
N TYR A 259 -3.67 -13.23 -14.11
CA TYR A 259 -2.86 -12.04 -14.45
C TYR A 259 -3.68 -10.74 -14.68
N SER A 260 -4.90 -10.87 -15.20
CA SER A 260 -5.84 -9.75 -15.41
C SER A 260 -6.30 -9.07 -14.11
N LEU A 261 -6.36 -9.82 -12.99
CA LEU A 261 -6.71 -9.29 -11.67
C LEU A 261 -5.61 -8.36 -11.14
N PHE A 262 -4.34 -8.73 -11.34
CA PHE A 262 -3.19 -7.91 -10.95
C PHE A 262 -3.17 -6.59 -11.71
N GLY A 263 -3.40 -6.63 -13.02
CA GLY A 263 -3.48 -5.44 -13.86
C GLY A 263 -4.55 -4.46 -13.39
N THR A 264 -5.76 -4.93 -13.06
CA THR A 264 -6.86 -4.03 -12.67
C THR A 264 -6.57 -3.27 -11.38
N LEU A 265 -6.04 -3.97 -10.36
CA LEU A 265 -5.74 -3.34 -9.07
C LEU A 265 -4.61 -2.32 -9.17
N THR A 266 -3.49 -2.75 -9.74
CA THR A 266 -2.28 -1.93 -9.89
C THR A 266 -2.57 -0.66 -10.69
N ARG A 267 -3.36 -0.76 -11.76
CA ARG A 267 -3.79 0.38 -12.56
C ARG A 267 -4.67 1.35 -11.80
N THR A 268 -5.52 0.86 -10.90
CA THR A 268 -6.36 1.71 -10.05
C THR A 268 -5.49 2.58 -9.13
N PHE A 269 -4.51 1.99 -8.44
CA PHE A 269 -3.64 2.75 -7.54
C PHE A 269 -2.61 3.61 -8.28
N GLU A 270 -2.11 3.15 -9.43
CA GLU A 270 -1.31 3.96 -10.35
C GLU A 270 -2.06 5.24 -10.76
N THR A 271 -3.33 5.11 -11.19
CA THR A 271 -4.13 6.26 -11.61
C THR A 271 -4.31 7.26 -10.47
N ARG A 272 -4.67 6.76 -9.27
CA ARG A 272 -4.82 7.61 -8.07
C ARG A 272 -3.51 8.32 -7.70
N PHE A 273 -2.39 7.62 -7.78
CA PHE A 273 -1.07 8.20 -7.52
C PHE A 273 -0.75 9.35 -8.51
N LEU A 274 -0.99 9.14 -9.81
CA LEU A 274 -0.77 10.18 -10.81
C LEU A 274 -1.73 11.36 -10.63
N ASP A 275 -2.99 11.11 -10.25
CA ASP A 275 -3.94 12.17 -9.93
C ASP A 275 -3.49 12.99 -8.71
N ASP A 276 -2.95 12.34 -7.68
CA ASP A 276 -2.38 13.02 -6.52
C ASP A 276 -1.15 13.86 -6.90
N MET A 277 -0.27 13.35 -7.78
CA MET A 277 0.86 14.14 -8.30
C MET A 277 0.38 15.42 -8.99
N ARG A 278 -0.65 15.33 -9.85
CA ARG A 278 -1.23 16.50 -10.52
C ARG A 278 -1.87 17.48 -9.54
N ARG A 279 -2.60 16.97 -8.53
CA ARG A 279 -3.20 17.80 -7.47
C ARG A 279 -2.18 18.54 -6.63
N LEU A 280 -1.01 17.93 -6.44
CA LEU A 280 0.15 18.54 -5.77
C LEU A 280 0.96 19.46 -6.70
N ASN A 281 0.50 19.67 -7.95
CA ASN A 281 1.18 20.46 -8.96
C ASN A 281 2.63 20.00 -9.20
N LEU A 282 2.87 18.69 -9.15
CA LEU A 282 4.17 18.10 -9.48
C LEU A 282 4.40 18.09 -10.99
N LEU A 283 5.65 17.91 -11.39
CA LEU A 283 6.02 17.91 -12.80
C LEU A 283 5.47 16.65 -13.47
N ASP A 284 4.85 16.82 -14.63
CA ASP A 284 4.43 15.68 -15.45
C ASP A 284 5.65 14.87 -15.90
N LEU A 285 5.46 13.56 -15.97
CA LEU A 285 6.49 12.62 -16.40
C LEU A 285 6.52 12.58 -17.93
N ASP A 286 7.72 12.58 -18.51
CA ASP A 286 7.89 12.29 -19.94
C ASP A 286 7.68 10.80 -20.22
N GLU A 287 8.03 9.94 -19.27
CA GLU A 287 7.91 8.49 -19.42
C GLU A 287 7.65 7.79 -18.08
N LEU A 288 6.67 6.88 -18.08
CA LEU A 288 6.30 6.07 -16.93
C LEU A 288 6.57 4.58 -17.24
N ILE A 289 7.53 4.01 -16.52
CA ILE A 289 8.05 2.66 -16.74
C ILE A 289 7.39 1.67 -15.78
N ARG A 290 7.01 0.49 -16.26
CA ARG A 290 6.43 -0.60 -15.43
C ARG A 290 7.27 -1.85 -15.59
N ALA A 291 7.43 -2.63 -14.52
CA ALA A 291 8.16 -3.89 -14.61
C ALA A 291 7.49 -4.85 -15.59
N THR A 292 6.15 -4.89 -15.61
CA THR A 292 5.38 -5.70 -16.55
C THR A 292 5.62 -5.37 -18.02
N SER A 293 6.07 -4.15 -18.33
CA SER A 293 6.36 -3.72 -19.71
C SER A 293 7.68 -4.25 -20.26
N TYR A 294 8.56 -4.76 -19.39
CA TYR A 294 9.91 -5.23 -19.74
C TYR A 294 10.18 -6.67 -19.28
N LEU A 295 9.12 -7.46 -19.05
CA LEU A 295 9.28 -8.86 -18.60
C LEU A 295 10.15 -9.70 -19.54
N PRO A 296 10.02 -9.63 -20.88
CA PRO A 296 10.89 -10.38 -21.77
C PRO A 296 12.37 -10.06 -21.58
N GLU A 297 12.70 -8.76 -21.45
CA GLU A 297 14.06 -8.28 -21.23
C GLU A 297 14.60 -8.68 -19.86
N ILE A 298 13.75 -8.63 -18.84
CA ILE A 298 14.07 -9.08 -17.48
C ILE A 298 14.38 -10.58 -17.49
N ILE A 299 13.55 -11.40 -18.14
CA ILE A 299 13.77 -12.85 -18.28
C ILE A 299 15.11 -13.10 -18.99
N GLN A 300 15.33 -12.46 -20.14
CA GLN A 300 16.57 -12.61 -20.89
C GLN A 300 17.81 -12.18 -20.10
N PHE A 301 17.68 -11.15 -19.24
CA PHE A 301 18.77 -10.70 -18.38
C PHE A 301 19.06 -11.71 -17.26
N ILE A 302 18.03 -12.25 -16.61
CA ILE A 302 18.16 -13.27 -15.58
C ILE A 302 18.79 -14.55 -16.15
N GLU A 303 18.41 -14.97 -17.35
CA GLU A 303 19.00 -16.13 -18.05
C GLU A 303 20.50 -15.97 -18.34
N LYS A 304 21.04 -14.74 -18.33
CA LYS A 304 22.50 -14.51 -18.46
C LYS A 304 23.23 -14.58 -17.11
N ILE A 305 22.50 -14.48 -16.00
CA ILE A 305 23.04 -14.51 -14.64
C ILE A 305 23.04 -15.93 -14.09
N ILE A 306 21.98 -16.70 -14.39
CA ILE A 306 21.84 -18.12 -14.03
C ILE A 306 22.72 -18.98 -14.94
#